data_AF-A5N1G9-F1
#
_entry.id   AF-A5N1G9-F1
#
_cell.length_a   1.000
_cell.length_b   1.000
_cell.length_c   1.000
_cell.angle_alpha   90.00
_cell.angle_beta   90.00
_cell.angle_gamma   90.00
#
_symmetry.space_group_name_H-M   'P 1'
#
loop_
_entity.id
_entity.type
_entity.pdbx_description
1 polymer ?
#
loop_
_entity_poly.entity_id
_entity_poly.type
_entity_poly.pdbx_seq_one_letter_code
_entity_poly.pdbx_strand_id
1 'polypeptide(L)'
;MTTIEPLLKKKQVAEILQIDERTVDQYRADGIIQTCNIPAVRFEPNHIRELMGVKLEKFSPLERRRLERELEDLKQENAMLKGIIAKIQSMTAEAIYSSSNDT
;
A
#
# COMPACT_ATOMS: atom_id res chain seq x y z
N MET A 1 -1.69 0.88 14.03
CA MET A 1 -0.68 0.05 14.71
C MET A 1 0.00 -0.80 13.66
N THR A 2 1.31 -0.67 13.47
CA THR A 2 2.06 -1.50 12.52
C THR A 2 2.28 -2.86 13.18
N THR A 3 1.63 -3.91 12.68
CA THR A 3 1.80 -5.27 13.22
C THR A 3 3.19 -5.76 12.85
N ILE A 4 4.05 -6.03 13.85
CA ILE A 4 5.37 -6.63 13.62
C ILE A 4 5.15 -8.13 13.43
N GLU A 5 5.34 -8.64 12.21
CA GLU A 5 5.30 -10.09 11.96
C GLU A 5 6.59 -10.77 12.43
N PRO A 6 6.50 -11.93 13.11
CA PRO A 6 7.68 -12.66 13.56
C PRO A 6 8.44 -13.29 12.38
N LEU A 7 9.77 -13.37 12.50
CA LEU A 7 10.62 -14.02 11.49
C LEU A 7 10.35 -15.52 11.39
N LEU A 8 10.45 -16.06 10.18
CA LEU A 8 10.17 -17.47 9.89
C LEU A 8 11.38 -18.36 10.19
N LYS A 9 11.11 -19.55 10.71
CA LYS A 9 12.07 -20.66 10.81
C LYS A 9 12.08 -21.49 9.53
N LYS A 10 13.15 -22.27 9.32
CA LYS A 10 13.30 -23.18 8.18
C LYS A 10 12.06 -24.06 7.93
N LYS A 11 11.56 -24.71 8.97
CA LYS A 11 10.35 -25.56 8.89
C LYS A 11 9.12 -24.81 8.37
N GLN A 12 8.94 -23.55 8.77
CA GLN A 12 7.80 -22.74 8.33
C GLN A 12 7.96 -22.33 6.86
N VAL A 13 9.19 -22.04 6.42
CA VAL A 13 9.47 -21.77 5.01
C VAL A 13 9.21 -23.00 4.15
N ALA A 14 9.64 -24.17 4.59
CA ALA A 14 9.38 -25.45 3.93
C ALA A 14 7.86 -25.70 3.77
N GLU A 15 7.09 -25.47 4.83
CA GLU A 15 5.63 -25.59 4.83
C GLU A 15 4.95 -24.57 3.90
N ILE A 16 5.37 -23.31 3.92
CA ILE A 16 4.80 -22.26 3.06
C ILE A 16 5.05 -22.56 1.59
N LEU A 17 6.28 -22.95 1.24
CA LEU A 17 6.68 -23.22 -0.14
C LEU A 17 6.29 -24.64 -0.60
N GLN A 18 5.74 -25.48 0.28
CA GLN A 18 5.40 -26.89 0.01
C GLN A 18 6.60 -27.68 -0.52
N ILE A 19 7.77 -27.48 0.09
CA ILE A 19 9.03 -28.16 -0.25
C ILE A 19 9.65 -28.78 1.01
N ASP A 20 10.60 -29.68 0.83
CA ASP A 20 11.37 -30.25 1.94
C ASP A 20 12.33 -29.23 2.57
N GLU A 21 12.60 -29.37 3.87
CA GLU A 21 13.57 -28.54 4.60
C GLU A 21 14.98 -28.60 3.97
N ARG A 22 15.34 -29.72 3.32
CA ARG A 22 16.59 -29.86 2.57
C ARG A 22 16.65 -28.92 1.36
N THR A 23 15.54 -28.79 0.65
CA THR A 23 15.42 -27.89 -0.50
C THR A 23 15.53 -26.43 -0.05
N VAL A 24 15.02 -26.09 1.14
CA VAL A 24 15.22 -24.76 1.74
C VAL A 24 16.71 -24.47 1.99
N ASP A 25 17.46 -25.43 2.54
CA ASP A 25 18.91 -25.27 2.75
C ASP A 25 19.67 -25.10 1.43
N GLN A 26 19.24 -25.80 0.37
CA GLN A 26 19.81 -25.69 -0.97
C GLN A 26 19.51 -24.33 -1.61
N TYR A 27 18.26 -23.86 -1.55
CA TYR A 27 17.88 -22.53 -2.05
C TYR A 27 18.63 -21.40 -1.34
N ARG A 28 18.96 -21.59 -0.07
CA ARG A 28 19.81 -20.65 0.67
C ARG A 28 21.25 -20.68 0.15
N ALA A 29 21.81 -21.87 -0.10
CA ALA A 29 23.16 -22.02 -0.66
C ALA A 29 23.26 -21.44 -2.08
N ASP A 30 22.21 -21.60 -2.87
CA ASP A 30 22.10 -21.08 -4.25
C ASP A 30 21.77 -19.57 -4.28
N GLY A 31 21.54 -18.95 -3.12
CA GLY A 31 21.24 -17.51 -3.00
C GLY A 31 19.81 -17.12 -3.41
N ILE A 32 18.91 -18.08 -3.60
CA ILE A 32 17.51 -17.89 -4.00
C ILE A 32 16.69 -17.32 -2.82
N ILE A 33 16.95 -17.81 -1.59
CA ILE A 33 16.33 -17.31 -0.36
C ILE A 33 17.39 -16.70 0.56
N GLN A 34 17.11 -15.53 1.13
CA GLN A 34 18.04 -14.84 2.02
C GLN A 34 17.60 -14.92 3.49
N THR A 35 18.59 -15.05 4.38
CA THR A 35 18.38 -15.01 5.83
C THR A 35 18.58 -13.61 6.38
N CYS A 36 17.86 -13.28 7.45
CA CYS A 36 18.07 -12.04 8.19
C CYS A 36 19.46 -12.01 8.84
N ASN A 37 20.02 -10.81 9.00
CA ASN A 37 21.33 -10.60 9.64
C ASN A 37 21.26 -10.74 11.16
N ILE A 38 21.02 -11.95 11.64
CA ILE A 38 21.02 -12.32 13.06
C ILE A 38 21.75 -13.67 13.26
N PRO A 39 22.23 -13.99 14.47
CA PRO A 39 23.00 -15.21 14.74
C PRO A 39 22.26 -16.53 14.48
N ALA A 40 20.96 -16.49 14.20
CA ALA A 40 20.13 -17.68 13.94
C ALA A 40 19.55 -17.64 12.53
N VAL A 41 19.45 -18.80 11.88
CA VAL A 41 18.82 -18.94 10.57
C VAL A 41 17.34 -18.57 10.66
N ARG A 42 16.99 -17.39 10.14
CA ARG A 42 15.64 -16.84 10.10
C ARG A 42 15.40 -16.17 8.77
N PHE A 43 14.17 -16.22 8.31
CA PHE A 43 13.76 -15.68 7.03
C PHE A 43 12.71 -14.59 7.22
N GLU A 44 12.79 -13.57 6.39
CA GLU A 44 11.82 -12.48 6.38
C GLU A 44 10.52 -12.99 5.71
N PRO A 45 9.34 -12.82 6.34
CA PRO A 45 8.09 -13.39 5.83
C PRO A 45 7.69 -12.89 4.44
N ASN A 46 7.92 -11.62 4.11
CA ASN A 46 7.53 -11.07 2.82
C ASN A 46 8.38 -11.62 1.67
N HIS A 47 9.69 -11.73 1.85
CA HIS A 47 10.63 -12.31 0.90
C HIS A 47 10.24 -13.75 0.53
N ILE A 48 9.83 -14.57 1.51
CA ILE A 48 9.37 -15.93 1.25
C ILE A 48 8.03 -15.95 0.49
N ARG A 49 7.12 -15.00 0.76
CA ARG A 49 5.85 -14.89 0.03
C ARG A 49 6.05 -14.43 -1.41
N GLU A 50 7.02 -13.56 -1.68
CA GLU A 50 7.36 -13.13 -3.05
C GLU A 50 7.80 -14.31 -3.94
N LEU A 51 8.54 -15.27 -3.37
CA LEU A 51 9.03 -16.46 -4.08
C LEU A 51 7.93 -17.43 -4.51
N MET A 52 6.75 -17.37 -3.89
CA MET A 52 5.57 -18.15 -4.31
C MET A 52 4.98 -17.63 -5.64
N GLY A 53 5.52 -16.55 -6.22
CA GLY A 53 4.97 -15.91 -7.42
C GLY A 53 3.62 -15.21 -7.17
N VAL A 54 3.08 -15.30 -5.95
CA VAL A 54 1.94 -14.50 -5.51
C VAL A 54 2.51 -13.17 -5.03
N LYS A 55 2.74 -12.25 -5.97
CA LYS A 55 2.65 -10.83 -5.62
C LYS A 55 1.26 -10.64 -5.04
N LEU A 56 1.13 -10.65 -3.72
CA LEU A 56 -0.02 -10.06 -3.03
C LEU A 56 0.11 -8.55 -3.22
N GLU A 57 0.00 -8.08 -4.47
CA GLU A 57 -0.50 -6.74 -4.68
C GLU A 57 -1.87 -6.73 -3.99
N LYS A 58 -2.09 -5.79 -3.05
CA LYS A 58 -3.39 -5.64 -2.37
C LYS A 58 -4.56 -5.55 -3.36
N PHE A 59 -4.27 -5.20 -4.61
CA PHE A 59 -5.20 -5.06 -5.71
C PHE A 59 -4.61 -5.72 -6.96
N SER A 60 -5.45 -6.38 -7.76
CA SER A 60 -5.02 -6.88 -9.07
C SER A 60 -4.59 -5.72 -10.00
N PRO A 61 -3.78 -5.94 -11.06
CA PRO A 61 -3.39 -4.85 -11.98
C PRO A 61 -4.57 -4.10 -12.62
N LEU A 62 -5.69 -4.78 -12.86
CA LEU A 62 -6.92 -4.17 -13.36
C LEU A 62 -7.61 -3.33 -12.28
N GLU A 63 -7.66 -3.84 -11.05
CA GLU A 63 -8.25 -3.15 -9.91
C GLU A 63 -7.41 -1.94 -9.50
N ARG A 64 -6.08 -2.03 -9.54
CA ARG A 64 -5.19 -0.88 -9.38
C ARG A 64 -5.48 0.21 -10.41
N ARG A 65 -5.57 -0.16 -11.71
CA ARG A 65 -5.93 0.81 -12.76
C ARG A 65 -7.31 1.43 -12.57
N ARG A 66 -8.28 0.65 -12.06
CA ARG A 66 -9.62 1.15 -11.74
C ARG A 66 -9.56 2.15 -10.58
N LEU A 67 -8.88 1.79 -9.49
CA LEU A 67 -8.70 2.63 -8.31
C LEU A 67 -7.94 3.91 -8.63
N GLU A 68 -6.93 3.85 -9.50
CA GLU A 68 -6.20 5.03 -9.99
C GLU A 68 -7.12 6.00 -10.74
N ARG A 69 -8.04 5.49 -11.57
CA ARG A 69 -9.06 6.33 -12.24
C ARG A 69 -10.06 6.91 -11.25
N GLU A 70 -10.61 6.09 -10.35
CA GLU A 70 -11.55 6.55 -9.32
C GLU A 70 -10.91 7.64 -8.44
N LEU A 71 -9.61 7.52 -8.12
CA LEU A 71 -8.86 8.55 -7.39
C LEU A 71 -8.72 9.85 -8.18
N GLU A 72 -8.46 9.76 -9.48
CA GLU A 72 -8.33 10.93 -10.36
C GLU A 72 -9.67 11.64 -10.52
N ASP A 73 -10.75 10.90 -10.75
CA ASP A 73 -12.12 11.43 -10.84
C ASP A 73 -12.51 12.15 -9.54
N LEU A 74 -12.25 11.52 -8.38
CA LEU A 74 -12.50 12.12 -7.08
C LEU A 74 -11.68 13.39 -6.82
N LYS A 75 -10.43 13.44 -7.29
CA LYS A 75 -9.60 14.65 -7.18
C LYS A 75 -10.15 15.79 -8.03
N GLN A 76 -10.59 15.49 -9.25
CA GLN A 76 -11.19 16.47 -10.14
C GLN A 76 -12.49 17.02 -9.57
N GLU A 77 -13.38 16.15 -9.07
CA GLU A 77 -14.63 16.57 -8.43
C GLU A 77 -14.35 17.40 -7.17
N ASN A 78 -13.39 17.00 -6.34
CA ASN A 78 -13.01 17.77 -5.15
C ASN A 78 -12.47 19.16 -5.51
N ALA A 79 -11.66 19.26 -6.55
CA ALA A 79 -11.15 20.55 -7.05
C ALA A 79 -12.29 21.44 -7.57
N MET A 80 -13.24 20.89 -8.32
CA MET A 80 -14.41 21.60 -8.82
C MET A 80 -15.28 22.13 -7.67
N LEU A 81 -15.62 21.26 -6.70
CA LEU A 81 -16.43 21.63 -5.54
C LEU A 81 -15.76 22.71 -4.70
N LYS A 82 -14.45 22.60 -4.45
CA LYS A 82 -13.67 23.65 -3.77
C LYS A 82 -13.72 24.98 -4.53
N GLY A 83 -13.65 24.96 -5.86
CA GLY A 83 -13.80 26.15 -6.69
C GLY A 83 -15.17 26.80 -6.57
N ILE A 84 -16.24 26.01 -6.54
CA ILE A 84 -17.62 26.51 -6.34
C ILE A 84 -17.75 27.13 -4.95
N ILE A 85 -17.23 26.47 -3.91
CA ILE A 85 -17.23 27.00 -2.53
C ILE A 85 -16.50 28.34 -2.48
N ALA A 86 -15.31 28.44 -3.09
CA ALA A 86 -14.56 29.69 -3.13
C ALA A 86 -15.35 30.81 -3.82
N LYS A 87 -16.05 30.50 -4.91
CA LYS A 87 -16.91 31.47 -5.62
C LYS A 87 -18.07 31.93 -4.76
N ILE A 88 -18.76 31.02 -4.07
CA ILE A 88 -19.85 31.35 -3.14
C ILE A 88 -19.32 32.25 -2.02
N GLN A 89 -18.17 31.90 -1.42
CA GLN A 89 -17.54 32.71 -0.38
C GLN A 89 -17.22 34.13 -0.84
N SER A 90 -16.72 34.30 -2.07
CA SER A 90 -16.49 35.62 -2.67
C SER A 90 -17.78 36.41 -2.80
N MET A 91 -18.83 35.80 -3.38
CA MET A 91 -20.13 36.45 -3.55
C MET A 91 -20.78 36.82 -2.21
N THR A 92 -20.67 35.94 -1.21
CA THR A 92 -21.19 36.22 0.14
C THR A 92 -20.42 37.36 0.80
N ALA A 93 -19.09 37.40 0.66
CA ALA A 93 -18.28 38.49 1.17
C ALA A 93 -18.68 39.83 0.51
N GLU A 94 -18.81 39.86 -0.81
CA GLU A 94 -19.26 41.04 -1.56
C GLU A 94 -20.65 41.51 -1.10
N ALA A 95 -21.61 40.59 -0.95
CA ALA A 95 -22.96 40.91 -0.49
C ALA A 95 -22.97 41.53 0.91
N ILE A 96 -22.20 40.96 1.84
CA ILE A 96 -22.05 41.50 3.21
C ILE A 96 -21.46 42.90 3.17
N TYR A 97 -20.39 43.11 2.39
CA TYR A 97 -19.78 44.43 2.23
C TYR A 97 -20.76 45.46 1.64
N SER A 98 -21.52 45.11 0.61
CA SER A 98 -22.53 46.00 0.03
C SER A 98 -23.64 46.35 1.03
N SER A 99 -24.14 45.38 1.80
CA SER A 99 -25.19 45.62 2.81
C SER A 99 -24.72 46.47 3.99
N SER A 100 -23.41 46.50 4.26
CA SER A 100 -22.82 47.28 5.35
C SER A 100 -22.56 48.75 4.97
N ASN A 101 -22.54 49.07 3.67
CA ASN A 101 -22.32 50.43 3.16
C ASN A 101 -23.63 51.21 2.90
N ASP A 102 -24.77 50.51 2.88
CA ASP A 102 -26.11 51.09 2.68
C ASP A 102 -26.83 51.41 4.02
N THR A 103 -26.17 51.23 5.18
CA THR A 103 -26.67 51.59 6.53
C THR A 103 -25.79 52.64 7.18
#